data_AF-V5GF28-F1
#
_entry.id   AF-V5GF28-F1
#
_cell.length_a   1.000
_cell.length_b   1.000
_cell.length_c   1.000
_cell.angle_alpha   90.00
_cell.angle_beta   90.00
_cell.angle_gamma   90.00
#
_symmetry.space_group_name_H-M   'P 1'
#
loop_
_entity.id
_entity.type
_entity.pdbx_description
1 polymer ?
#
loop_
_entity_poly.entity_id
_entity_poly.type
_entity_poly.pdbx_seq_one_letter_code
_entity_poly.pdbx_strand_id
1 'polypeptide(L)'
;VAIFKLGWNFVKDYVVFEWVPTGSNKEKEHVIFKKHVLPKNNEIYQICYISGENVLQGASSPFQFAAEVIPMMTQSSMSIVSGEDVCDRTISDNQDELRKLKEENEMLRTSLKAVIFQKNGRGAKNYDSEISDLRKITDSLKEALAQQQKEINMLKVKITNGGEEYRKLYLEKVKVEKKYDKLRNKMEDTGKTVSEAVNFDIGDLKSIPPFPFSK
;
A
#
# COMPACT_ATOMS: atom_id res chain seq x y z
N VAL A 1 -27.15 7.87 -7.95
CA VAL A 1 -28.09 7.08 -7.13
C VAL A 1 -29.18 6.56 -8.03
N ALA A 2 -29.54 5.29 -7.93
CA ALA A 2 -30.49 4.65 -8.83
C ALA A 2 -31.52 3.81 -8.07
N ILE A 3 -32.71 3.66 -8.65
CA ILE A 3 -33.79 2.81 -8.15
C ILE A 3 -33.77 1.52 -8.96
N PHE A 4 -33.73 0.39 -8.26
CA PHE A 4 -33.75 -0.94 -8.84
C PHE A 4 -34.97 -1.72 -8.36
N LYS A 5 -35.49 -2.61 -9.22
CA LYS A 5 -36.43 -3.65 -8.79
C LYS A 5 -35.69 -4.66 -7.90
N LEU A 6 -36.29 -5.09 -6.80
CA LEU A 6 -35.68 -6.07 -5.91
C LEU A 6 -35.38 -7.37 -6.65
N GLY A 7 -34.17 -7.93 -6.45
CA GLY A 7 -33.69 -9.10 -7.20
C GLY A 7 -32.98 -8.78 -8.53
N TRP A 8 -32.57 -7.53 -8.74
CA TRP A 8 -31.70 -7.12 -9.84
C TRP A 8 -30.34 -7.84 -9.79
N ASN A 9 -29.72 -8.09 -10.95
CA ASN A 9 -28.45 -8.81 -11.05
C ASN A 9 -27.31 -7.93 -11.57
N PHE A 10 -27.62 -6.98 -12.44
CA PHE A 10 -26.62 -6.12 -13.08
C PHE A 10 -26.91 -4.64 -12.85
N VAL A 11 -25.86 -3.82 -12.83
CA VAL A 11 -25.97 -2.35 -12.68
C VAL A 11 -26.83 -1.71 -13.77
N LYS A 12 -26.87 -2.31 -14.96
CA LYS A 12 -27.72 -1.87 -16.09
C LYS A 12 -29.22 -2.11 -15.88
N ASP A 13 -29.61 -2.88 -14.86
CA ASP A 13 -31.01 -3.21 -14.57
C ASP A 13 -31.72 -2.09 -13.78
N TYR A 14 -31.15 -0.87 -13.77
CA TYR A 14 -31.76 0.27 -13.09
C TYR A 14 -33.07 0.67 -13.78
N VAL A 15 -34.03 1.10 -12.97
CA VAL A 15 -35.29 1.66 -13.48
C VAL A 15 -35.11 3.13 -13.81
N VAL A 16 -34.55 3.89 -12.87
CA VAL A 16 -34.27 5.32 -13.00
C VAL A 16 -33.07 5.67 -12.15
N PHE A 17 -32.27 6.63 -12.58
CA PHE A 17 -31.13 7.13 -11.82
C PHE A 17 -31.04 8.65 -11.89
N GLU A 18 -30.38 9.20 -10.88
CA GLU A 18 -30.06 10.61 -10.79
C GLU A 18 -28.62 10.77 -10.29
N TRP A 19 -27.93 11.77 -10.83
CA TRP A 19 -26.55 12.08 -10.45
C TRP A 19 -26.53 12.73 -9.07
N VAL A 20 -25.52 12.35 -8.28
CA VAL A 20 -25.28 13.01 -7.00
C VAL A 20 -24.60 14.36 -7.28
N PRO A 21 -25.11 15.49 -6.75
CA PRO A 21 -24.49 16.78 -6.94
C PRO A 21 -23.07 16.80 -6.34
N THR A 22 -22.05 17.09 -7.15
CA THR A 22 -20.67 17.19 -6.67
C THR A 22 -20.38 18.60 -6.18
N GLY A 23 -19.87 18.75 -4.95
CA GLY A 23 -19.45 20.05 -4.39
C GLY A 23 -20.24 20.56 -3.18
N SER A 24 -21.07 19.72 -2.56
CA SER A 24 -21.76 20.08 -1.32
C SER A 24 -20.90 19.70 -0.11
N ASN A 25 -20.39 20.70 0.63
CA ASN A 25 -19.64 20.47 1.88
C ASN A 25 -20.59 20.15 3.05
N LYS A 26 -21.65 19.38 2.77
CA LYS A 26 -22.76 19.10 3.69
C LYS A 26 -22.67 17.65 4.16
N GLU A 27 -22.94 17.42 5.44
CA GLU A 27 -22.99 16.07 6.02
C GLU A 27 -24.10 15.18 5.45
N LYS A 28 -25.09 15.76 4.75
CA LYS A 28 -26.24 15.03 4.17
C LYS A 28 -26.52 15.49 2.74
N GLU A 29 -26.42 14.56 1.80
CA GLU A 29 -26.78 14.76 0.41
C GLU A 29 -28.16 14.19 0.10
N HIS A 30 -28.90 14.86 -0.77
CA HIS A 30 -30.24 14.45 -1.18
C HIS A 30 -30.32 14.44 -2.71
N VAL A 31 -31.07 13.48 -3.24
CA VAL A 31 -31.32 13.31 -4.67
C VAL A 31 -32.84 13.26 -4.88
N ILE A 32 -33.33 13.98 -5.88
CA ILE A 32 -34.77 14.13 -6.13
C ILE A 32 -35.13 13.39 -7.41
N PHE A 33 -35.99 12.39 -7.31
CA PHE A 33 -36.57 11.70 -8.46
C PHE A 33 -37.90 12.34 -8.86
N LYS A 34 -38.08 12.68 -10.14
CA LYS A 34 -39.33 13.29 -10.62
C LYS A 34 -40.45 12.26 -10.63
N LYS A 35 -41.65 12.63 -10.15
CA LYS A 35 -42.81 11.72 -10.03
C LYS A 35 -43.17 10.97 -11.32
N HIS A 36 -43.02 11.61 -12.48
CA HIS A 36 -43.44 11.02 -13.75
C HIS A 36 -42.53 9.91 -14.27
N VAL A 37 -41.28 9.84 -13.82
CA VAL A 37 -40.33 8.77 -14.18
C VAL A 37 -40.33 7.62 -13.17
N LEU A 38 -41.11 7.72 -12.09
CA LEU A 38 -41.20 6.67 -11.09
C LEU A 38 -42.11 5.52 -11.57
N PRO A 39 -41.79 4.27 -11.21
CA PRO A 39 -42.68 3.13 -11.43
C PRO A 39 -44.05 3.33 -10.81
N LYS A 40 -45.08 2.83 -11.50
CA LYS A 40 -46.49 2.89 -11.07
C LYS A 40 -47.08 1.51 -10.75
N ASN A 41 -46.24 0.49 -10.64
CA ASN A 41 -46.62 -0.88 -10.34
C ASN A 41 -46.43 -1.17 -8.83
N ASN A 42 -47.04 -2.26 -8.37
CA ASN A 42 -46.94 -2.75 -6.99
C ASN A 42 -45.68 -3.62 -6.77
N GLU A 43 -44.58 -3.32 -7.44
CA GLU A 43 -43.33 -4.06 -7.26
C GLU A 43 -42.49 -3.46 -6.12
N ILE A 44 -41.61 -4.29 -5.56
CA ILE A 44 -40.69 -3.88 -4.49
C ILE A 44 -39.40 -3.37 -5.15
N TYR A 45 -38.96 -2.20 -4.72
CA TYR A 45 -37.81 -1.48 -5.20
C TYR A 45 -36.78 -1.25 -4.09
N GLN A 46 -35.55 -0.91 -4.48
CA GLN A 46 -34.46 -0.54 -3.58
C GLN A 46 -33.66 0.59 -4.21
N ILE A 47 -33.21 1.56 -3.41
CA ILE A 47 -32.31 2.62 -3.85
C ILE A 47 -30.87 2.14 -3.66
N CYS A 48 -30.04 2.29 -4.69
CA CYS A 48 -28.64 1.92 -4.69
C CYS A 48 -27.75 3.12 -5.03
N TYR A 49 -26.66 3.29 -4.28
CA TYR A 49 -25.59 4.22 -4.60
C TYR A 49 -24.50 3.48 -5.36
N ILE A 50 -24.18 3.95 -6.57
CA ILE A 50 -23.23 3.34 -7.49
C ILE A 50 -22.15 4.38 -7.79
N SER A 51 -20.88 3.98 -7.69
CA SER A 51 -19.74 4.83 -8.01
C SER A 51 -19.56 5.02 -9.53
N GLY A 52 -18.71 5.96 -9.93
CA GLY A 52 -18.33 6.15 -11.34
C GLY A 52 -17.66 4.93 -11.99
N GLU A 53 -17.19 3.97 -11.18
CA GLU A 53 -16.59 2.70 -11.62
C GLU A 53 -17.63 1.57 -11.71
N ASN A 54 -18.93 1.88 -11.63
CA ASN A 54 -20.03 0.92 -11.61
C ASN A 54 -20.01 -0.05 -10.41
N VAL A 55 -19.45 0.37 -9.27
CA VAL A 55 -19.40 -0.43 -8.05
C VAL A 55 -20.53 -0.01 -7.11
N LEU A 56 -21.27 -0.99 -6.57
CA LEU A 56 -22.29 -0.75 -5.55
C LEU A 56 -21.62 -0.34 -4.23
N GLN A 57 -21.94 0.86 -3.76
CA GLN A 57 -21.39 1.46 -2.54
C GLN A 57 -22.38 1.43 -1.36
N GLY A 58 -23.68 1.28 -1.64
CA GLY A 58 -24.70 1.18 -0.61
C GLY A 58 -26.08 0.91 -1.19
N ALA A 59 -26.96 0.35 -0.38
CA ALA A 59 -28.34 0.05 -0.76
C ALA A 59 -29.31 0.35 0.39
N SER A 60 -30.49 0.86 0.08
CA SER A 60 -31.53 1.18 1.07
C SER A 60 -32.26 -0.08 1.54
N SER A 61 -33.15 0.05 2.52
CA SER A 61 -34.18 -0.97 2.74
C SER A 61 -35.14 -1.02 1.52
N PRO A 62 -35.75 -2.19 1.22
CA PRO A 62 -36.75 -2.29 0.17
C PRO A 62 -38.00 -1.44 0.46
N PHE A 63 -38.65 -0.92 -0.58
CA PHE A 63 -39.87 -0.11 -0.49
C PHE A 63 -40.76 -0.30 -1.73
N GLN A 64 -42.01 0.14 -1.68
CA GLN A 64 -42.95 0.10 -2.80
C GLN A 64 -43.60 1.47 -2.99
N PHE A 65 -43.91 1.82 -4.24
CA PHE A 65 -44.73 2.98 -4.55
C PHE A 65 -46.21 2.62 -4.37
N ALA A 66 -46.79 2.96 -3.22
CA ALA A 66 -48.23 2.87 -3.02
C ALA A 66 -48.90 4.12 -3.61
N ALA A 67 -49.91 3.92 -4.48
CA ALA A 67 -50.92 4.96 -4.64
C ALA A 67 -51.60 5.13 -3.29
N GLU A 68 -51.81 6.36 -2.86
CA GLU A 68 -52.45 6.71 -1.59
C GLU A 68 -53.88 6.15 -1.59
N VAL A 69 -54.04 4.89 -1.16
CA VAL A 69 -55.35 4.32 -0.89
C VAL A 69 -55.76 4.89 0.45
N ILE A 70 -56.64 5.89 0.42
CA ILE A 70 -57.43 6.34 1.57
C ILE A 70 -57.92 5.07 2.29
N PRO A 71 -57.76 4.91 3.62
CA PRO A 71 -58.01 3.63 4.27
C PRO A 71 -59.51 3.33 4.27
N MET A 72 -60.00 2.70 3.19
CA MET A 72 -61.30 2.08 3.18
C MET A 72 -61.14 0.73 3.86
N MET A 73 -61.52 0.72 5.13
CA MET A 73 -61.94 -0.46 5.88
C MET A 73 -62.64 -1.45 4.93
N THR A 74 -61.93 -2.49 4.50
CA THR A 74 -62.57 -3.66 3.91
C THR A 74 -63.25 -4.42 5.04
N GLN A 75 -64.47 -4.00 5.34
CA GLN A 75 -65.44 -4.82 6.06
C GLN A 75 -65.69 -6.07 5.22
N SER A 76 -65.08 -7.18 5.63
CA SER A 76 -65.52 -8.50 5.18
C SER A 76 -66.93 -8.70 5.72
N SER A 77 -67.89 -8.80 4.80
CA SER A 77 -69.27 -9.16 5.04
C SER A 77 -69.35 -10.55 5.67
N MET A 78 -69.45 -10.62 7.00
CA MET A 78 -69.85 -11.83 7.70
C MET A 78 -71.38 -11.88 7.81
N SER A 79 -71.97 -12.83 7.12
CA SER A 79 -73.35 -13.28 7.34
C SER A 79 -73.48 -13.80 8.77
N ILE A 80 -74.48 -13.30 9.48
CA ILE A 80 -74.87 -13.70 10.82
C ILE A 80 -75.44 -15.14 10.73
N VAL A 81 -74.64 -16.13 11.12
CA VAL A 81 -75.11 -17.47 11.49
C VAL A 81 -74.61 -17.71 12.92
N SER A 82 -75.57 -17.80 13.86
CA SER A 82 -75.49 -18.17 15.28
C SER A 82 -74.08 -18.19 15.91
N GLY A 83 -73.70 -17.06 16.53
CA GLY A 83 -72.32 -16.71 16.83
C GLY A 83 -71.87 -16.76 18.30
N GLU A 84 -72.09 -17.86 19.03
CA GLU A 84 -71.46 -18.03 20.35
C GLU A 84 -70.33 -19.08 20.33
N ASP A 85 -70.57 -20.28 19.79
CA ASP A 85 -69.57 -21.37 19.81
C ASP A 85 -68.40 -21.21 18.81
N VAL A 86 -68.61 -20.52 17.68
CA VAL A 86 -67.56 -20.33 16.66
C VAL A 86 -66.60 -19.19 17.04
N CYS A 87 -67.11 -18.19 17.77
CA CYS A 87 -66.33 -17.05 18.24
C CYS A 87 -65.30 -17.49 19.29
N ASP A 88 -65.71 -18.32 20.25
CA ASP A 88 -64.86 -18.78 21.36
C ASP A 88 -63.70 -19.67 20.87
N ARG A 89 -63.96 -20.56 19.91
CA ARG A 89 -62.92 -21.38 19.27
C ARG A 89 -61.91 -20.54 18.51
N THR A 90 -62.38 -19.57 17.72
CA THR A 90 -61.48 -18.69 16.95
C THR A 90 -60.63 -17.81 17.87
N ILE A 91 -61.19 -17.34 18.99
CA ILE A 91 -60.45 -16.59 20.01
C ILE A 91 -59.41 -17.49 20.69
N SER A 92 -59.75 -18.73 21.04
CA SER A 92 -58.83 -19.69 21.64
C SER A 92 -57.66 -20.05 20.71
N ASP A 93 -57.96 -20.34 19.44
CA ASP A 93 -56.94 -20.68 18.44
C ASP A 93 -55.97 -19.51 18.20
N ASN A 94 -56.50 -18.28 18.08
CA ASN A 94 -55.70 -17.07 17.96
C ASN A 94 -54.83 -16.79 19.21
N GLN A 95 -55.33 -17.12 20.41
CA GLN A 95 -54.54 -16.99 21.65
C GLN A 95 -53.38 -17.97 21.70
N ASP A 96 -53.58 -19.20 21.21
CA ASP A 96 -52.53 -20.21 21.16
C ASP A 96 -51.49 -19.91 20.08
N GLU A 97 -51.90 -19.41 18.91
CA GLU A 97 -50.97 -18.90 17.89
C GLU A 97 -50.15 -17.72 18.40
N LEU A 98 -50.79 -16.77 19.10
CA LEU A 98 -50.10 -15.62 19.69
C LEU A 98 -49.07 -16.06 20.75
N ARG A 99 -49.37 -17.13 21.50
CA ARG A 99 -48.45 -17.71 22.50
C ARG A 99 -47.23 -18.33 21.82
N LYS A 100 -47.45 -19.14 20.78
CA LYS A 100 -46.36 -19.74 19.99
C LYS A 100 -45.47 -18.69 19.35
N LEU A 101 -46.07 -17.66 18.74
CA LEU A 101 -45.33 -16.55 18.13
C LEU A 101 -44.50 -15.78 19.16
N LYS A 102 -45.00 -15.60 20.39
CA LYS A 102 -44.23 -14.96 21.47
C LYS A 102 -43.03 -15.82 21.91
N GLU A 103 -43.22 -17.12 22.06
CA GLU A 103 -42.15 -18.06 22.40
C GLU A 103 -41.07 -18.09 21.31
N GLU A 104 -41.48 -18.17 20.03
CA GLU A 104 -40.57 -18.09 18.89
C GLU A 104 -39.81 -16.75 18.86
N ASN A 105 -40.50 -15.62 19.14
CA ASN A 105 -39.84 -14.31 19.17
C ASN A 105 -38.79 -14.22 20.29
N GLU A 106 -39.09 -14.75 21.47
CA GLU A 106 -38.14 -14.79 22.58
C GLU A 106 -36.95 -15.70 22.30
N MET A 107 -37.19 -16.86 21.66
CA MET A 107 -36.10 -17.72 21.20
C MET A 107 -35.23 -17.01 20.16
N LEU A 108 -35.83 -16.39 19.15
CA LEU A 108 -35.11 -15.64 18.12
C LEU A 108 -34.30 -14.49 18.73
N ARG A 109 -34.87 -13.74 19.68
CA ARG A 109 -34.16 -12.67 20.41
C ARG A 109 -32.97 -13.20 21.19
N THR A 110 -33.12 -14.36 21.82
CA THR A 110 -32.06 -15.01 22.59
C THR A 110 -30.95 -15.51 21.67
N SER A 111 -31.30 -16.17 20.56
CA SER A 111 -30.35 -16.61 19.54
C SER A 111 -29.61 -15.42 18.90
N LEU A 112 -30.31 -14.33 18.61
CA LEU A 112 -29.70 -13.12 18.04
C LEU A 112 -28.68 -12.51 19.02
N LYS A 113 -29.03 -12.41 20.31
CA LYS A 113 -28.09 -11.97 21.36
C LYS A 113 -26.86 -12.86 21.44
N ALA A 114 -27.02 -14.18 21.37
CA ALA A 114 -25.91 -15.13 21.38
C ALA A 114 -24.99 -14.98 20.15
N VAL A 115 -25.56 -14.80 18.95
CA VAL A 115 -24.81 -14.57 17.71
C VAL A 115 -24.06 -13.24 17.76
N ILE A 116 -24.69 -12.16 18.25
CA ILE A 116 -24.03 -10.85 18.41
C ILE A 116 -22.88 -10.94 19.41
N PHE A 117 -23.08 -11.62 20.55
CA PHE A 117 -22.03 -11.83 21.54
C PHE A 117 -20.88 -12.66 20.98
N GLN A 118 -21.17 -13.71 20.21
CA GLN A 118 -20.16 -14.55 19.56
C GLN A 118 -19.41 -13.78 18.47
N LYS A 119 -20.10 -12.94 17.68
CA LYS A 119 -19.51 -12.10 16.62
C LYS A 119 -18.62 -11.01 17.21
N ASN A 120 -19.06 -10.33 18.27
CA ASN A 120 -18.28 -9.31 18.95
C ASN A 120 -17.10 -9.91 19.72
N GLY A 121 -17.27 -11.11 20.31
CA GLY A 121 -16.22 -11.83 21.02
C GLY A 121 -15.15 -12.46 20.12
N ARG A 122 -15.46 -12.74 18.84
CA ARG A 122 -14.52 -13.26 17.84
C ARG A 122 -13.91 -12.17 16.94
N GLY A 123 -14.64 -11.07 16.67
CA GLY A 123 -14.15 -9.97 15.83
C GLY A 123 -13.10 -9.08 16.50
N ALA A 124 -13.09 -9.00 17.84
CA ALA A 124 -12.11 -8.23 18.60
C ALA A 124 -10.86 -9.03 19.02
N LYS A 125 -10.79 -10.33 18.72
CA LYS A 125 -9.69 -11.20 19.13
C LYS A 125 -8.87 -11.61 17.91
N ASN A 126 -7.83 -10.81 17.62
CA ASN A 126 -6.54 -11.16 16.99
C ASN A 126 -5.94 -9.97 16.24
N TYR A 127 -6.76 -9.05 15.72
CA TYR A 127 -6.26 -7.91 14.94
C TYR A 127 -5.36 -6.97 15.77
N ASP A 128 -5.69 -6.70 17.03
CA ASP A 128 -4.86 -5.83 17.87
C ASP A 128 -3.46 -6.42 18.15
N SER A 129 -3.38 -7.75 18.31
CA SER A 129 -2.10 -8.45 18.48
C SER A 129 -1.29 -8.42 17.19
N GLU A 130 -1.93 -8.72 16.06
CA GLU A 130 -1.29 -8.71 14.75
C GLU A 130 -0.81 -7.31 14.36
N ILE A 131 -1.61 -6.27 14.64
CA ILE A 131 -1.23 -4.87 14.47
C ILE A 131 -0.04 -4.51 15.36
N SER A 132 -0.01 -5.00 16.62
CA SER A 132 1.12 -4.78 17.52
C SER A 132 2.41 -5.41 16.99
N ASP A 133 2.33 -6.64 16.50
CA ASP A 133 3.51 -7.36 15.99
C ASP A 133 3.99 -6.80 14.66
N LEU A 134 3.08 -6.42 13.75
CA LEU A 134 3.42 -5.71 12.53
C LEU A 134 4.12 -4.37 12.80
N ARG A 135 3.68 -3.63 13.84
CA ARG A 135 4.35 -2.39 14.27
C ARG A 135 5.77 -2.66 14.76
N LYS A 136 5.97 -3.67 15.61
CA LYS A 136 7.32 -4.06 16.09
C LYS A 136 8.25 -4.44 14.94
N ILE A 137 7.76 -5.24 13.98
CA ILE A 137 8.53 -5.63 12.80
C ILE A 137 8.89 -4.39 11.96
N THR A 138 7.92 -3.49 11.76
CA THR A 138 8.14 -2.24 11.02
C THR A 138 9.21 -1.38 11.68
N ASP A 139 9.19 -1.24 13.01
CA ASP A 139 10.15 -0.43 13.74
C ASP A 139 11.55 -1.05 13.72
N SER A 140 11.63 -2.38 13.88
CA SER A 140 12.90 -3.12 13.75
C SER A 140 13.51 -2.99 12.35
N LEU A 141 12.69 -3.07 11.30
CA LEU A 141 13.14 -2.87 9.92
C LEU A 141 13.63 -1.45 9.67
N LYS A 142 12.94 -0.44 10.22
CA LYS A 142 13.38 0.96 10.12
C LYS A 142 14.74 1.18 10.79
N GLU A 143 14.94 0.57 11.96
CA GLU A 143 16.22 0.66 12.68
C GLU A 143 17.35 -0.02 11.91
N ALA A 144 17.12 -1.23 11.39
CA ALA A 144 18.08 -1.94 10.55
C ALA A 144 18.45 -1.15 9.29
N LEU A 145 17.46 -0.53 8.62
CA LEU A 145 17.68 0.31 7.45
C LEU A 145 18.50 1.56 7.77
N ALA A 146 18.23 2.21 8.91
CA ALA A 146 19.01 3.34 9.38
C ALA A 146 20.47 2.95 9.70
N GLN A 147 20.69 1.75 10.26
CA GLN A 147 22.03 1.23 10.54
C GLN A 147 22.80 0.91 9.26
N GLN A 148 22.17 0.23 8.30
CA GLN A 148 22.77 -0.04 6.99
C GLN A 148 23.12 1.25 6.25
N GLN A 149 22.26 2.27 6.32
CA GLN A 149 22.53 3.57 5.69
C GLN A 149 23.76 4.26 6.32
N LYS A 150 23.93 4.16 7.65
CA LYS A 150 25.14 4.66 8.34
C LYS A 150 26.38 3.91 7.87
N GLU A 151 26.31 2.59 7.77
CA GLU A 151 27.44 1.77 7.32
C GLU A 151 27.85 2.09 5.88
N ILE A 152 26.88 2.22 4.97
CA ILE A 152 27.11 2.66 3.58
C ILE A 152 27.81 4.02 3.55
N ASN A 153 27.37 4.97 4.37
CA ASN A 153 27.99 6.28 4.44
C ASN A 153 29.43 6.21 4.96
N MET A 154 29.70 5.41 6.00
CA MET A 154 31.07 5.20 6.49
C MET A 154 31.96 4.55 5.43
N LEU A 155 31.47 3.52 4.73
CA LEU A 155 32.21 2.85 3.68
C LEU A 155 32.51 3.79 2.52
N LYS A 156 31.55 4.63 2.13
CA LYS A 156 31.75 5.67 1.11
C LYS A 156 32.88 6.62 1.51
N VAL A 157 32.92 7.08 2.77
CA VAL A 157 34.02 7.93 3.28
C VAL A 157 35.36 7.20 3.26
N LYS A 158 35.41 5.92 3.65
CA LYS A 158 36.65 5.13 3.58
C LYS A 158 37.17 4.98 2.15
N ILE A 159 36.27 4.75 1.19
CA ILE A 159 36.62 4.66 -0.24
C ILE A 159 37.16 5.99 -0.76
N THR A 160 36.52 7.12 -0.43
CA THR A 160 37.00 8.44 -0.85
C THR A 160 38.37 8.74 -0.28
N ASN A 161 38.58 8.50 1.02
CA ASN A 161 39.85 8.76 1.67
C ASN A 161 40.96 7.86 1.10
N GLY A 162 40.68 6.56 0.92
CA GLY A 162 41.61 5.63 0.29
C GLY A 162 41.97 6.01 -1.14
N GLY A 163 41.00 6.53 -1.91
CA GLY A 163 41.23 7.08 -3.25
C GLY A 163 42.15 8.30 -3.25
N GLU A 164 41.98 9.21 -2.29
CA GLU A 164 42.85 10.39 -2.12
C GLU A 164 44.28 10.02 -1.71
N GLU A 165 44.43 9.07 -0.77
CA GLU A 165 45.73 8.54 -0.36
C GLU A 165 46.44 7.84 -1.51
N TYR A 166 45.73 6.98 -2.24
CA TYR A 166 46.25 6.31 -3.43
C TYR A 166 46.74 7.32 -4.47
N ARG A 167 45.94 8.35 -4.75
CA ARG A 167 46.33 9.44 -5.67
C ARG A 167 47.60 10.13 -5.20
N LYS A 168 47.71 10.46 -3.91
CA LYS A 168 48.90 11.12 -3.34
C LYS A 168 50.14 10.23 -3.51
N LEU A 169 50.03 8.95 -3.15
CA LEU A 169 51.12 7.98 -3.27
C LEU A 169 51.54 7.79 -4.73
N TYR A 170 50.58 7.76 -5.66
CA TYR A 170 50.83 7.66 -7.09
C TYR A 170 51.62 8.87 -7.62
N LEU A 171 51.26 10.09 -7.23
CA LEU A 171 52.03 11.29 -7.60
C LEU A 171 53.45 11.25 -7.04
N GLU A 172 53.63 10.74 -5.82
CA GLU A 172 54.94 10.60 -5.20
C GLU A 172 55.81 9.55 -5.90
N LYS A 173 55.22 8.38 -6.22
CA LYS A 173 55.86 7.34 -7.05
C LYS A 173 56.38 7.94 -8.36
N VAL A 174 55.54 8.67 -9.10
CA VAL A 174 55.94 9.31 -10.37
C VAL A 174 57.08 10.31 -10.18
N LYS A 175 57.10 11.07 -9.08
CA LYS A 175 58.21 11.99 -8.77
C LYS A 175 59.50 11.24 -8.48
N VAL A 176 59.44 10.12 -7.76
CA VAL A 176 60.60 9.28 -7.45
C VAL A 176 61.12 8.59 -8.71
N GLU A 177 60.25 8.04 -9.56
CA GLU A 177 60.63 7.45 -10.86
C GLU A 177 61.39 8.46 -11.72
N LYS A 178 60.86 9.68 -11.87
CA LYS A 178 61.55 10.75 -12.60
C LYS A 178 62.92 11.11 -12.01
N LYS A 179 63.09 11.05 -10.69
CA LYS A 179 64.39 11.29 -10.03
C LYS A 179 65.34 10.13 -10.25
N TYR A 180 64.83 8.89 -10.18
CA TYR A 180 65.58 7.68 -10.43
C TYR A 180 66.12 7.66 -11.87
N ASP A 181 65.28 7.94 -12.87
CA ASP A 181 65.70 8.00 -14.28
C ASP A 181 66.78 9.05 -14.51
N LYS A 182 66.66 10.23 -13.88
CA LYS A 182 67.69 11.28 -13.94
C LYS A 182 69.02 10.83 -13.35
N LEU A 183 69.00 10.16 -12.19
CA LEU A 183 70.21 9.64 -11.56
C LEU A 183 70.84 8.52 -12.38
N ARG A 184 70.01 7.63 -12.93
CA ARG A 184 70.43 6.55 -13.81
C ARG A 184 71.12 7.08 -15.07
N ASN A 185 70.51 8.03 -15.77
CA ASN A 185 71.11 8.64 -16.97
C ASN A 185 72.43 9.32 -16.64
N LYS A 186 72.52 10.05 -15.51
CA LYS A 186 73.79 10.64 -15.06
C LYS A 186 74.88 9.60 -14.81
N MET A 187 74.54 8.47 -14.17
CA MET A 187 75.49 7.37 -13.94
C MET A 187 75.97 6.78 -15.28
N GLU A 188 75.06 6.53 -16.22
CA GLU A 188 75.40 6.05 -17.56
C GLU A 188 76.29 7.04 -18.33
N ASP A 189 76.02 8.34 -18.25
CA ASP A 189 76.85 9.39 -18.87
C ASP A 189 78.24 9.49 -18.23
N THR A 190 78.33 9.44 -16.89
CA THR A 190 79.63 9.42 -16.19
C THR A 190 80.43 8.16 -16.48
N GLY A 191 79.78 7.00 -16.62
CA GLY A 191 80.46 5.75 -17.00
C GLY A 191 81.06 5.82 -18.40
N LYS A 192 80.37 6.47 -19.34
CA LYS A 192 80.87 6.72 -20.71
C LYS A 192 82.04 7.69 -20.72
N THR A 193 81.96 8.81 -19.99
CA THR A 193 83.08 9.77 -19.92
C THR A 193 84.30 9.21 -19.21
N VAL A 194 84.12 8.40 -18.15
CA VAL A 194 85.25 7.71 -17.52
C VAL A 194 85.86 6.70 -18.48
N SER A 195 85.07 5.87 -19.15
CA SER A 195 85.60 4.90 -20.13
C SER A 195 86.28 5.57 -21.33
N GLU A 196 85.79 6.72 -21.81
CA GLU A 196 86.49 7.55 -22.80
C GLU A 196 87.80 8.15 -22.26
N ALA A 197 87.84 8.57 -20.99
CA ALA A 197 89.05 9.12 -20.35
C ALA A 197 90.12 8.06 -20.02
N VAL A 198 89.73 6.80 -19.76
CA VAL A 198 90.70 5.70 -19.56
C VAL A 198 91.18 5.11 -20.89
N ASN A 199 90.50 5.41 -22.01
CA ASN A 199 90.97 5.11 -23.38
C ASN A 199 92.03 6.13 -23.85
N PHE A 200 93.00 6.43 -22.98
CA PHE A 200 94.18 7.20 -23.33
C PHE A 200 95.11 6.32 -24.17
N ASP A 201 95.23 6.60 -25.46
CA ASP A 201 96.11 5.86 -26.36
C ASP A 201 97.57 6.10 -25.96
N ILE A 202 98.16 5.10 -25.30
CA ILE A 202 99.53 5.16 -24.79
C ILE A 202 100.56 5.26 -25.93
N GLY A 203 100.14 5.08 -27.19
CA GLY A 203 100.96 5.22 -28.39
C GLY A 203 101.37 6.65 -28.75
N ASP A 204 100.70 7.68 -28.21
CA ASP A 204 100.99 9.10 -28.50
C ASP A 204 102.01 9.74 -27.53
N LEU A 205 102.52 8.98 -26.57
CA LEU A 205 103.60 9.44 -25.68
C LEU A 205 104.92 9.52 -26.45
N LYS A 206 105.35 10.75 -26.77
CA LYS A 206 106.69 11.01 -27.32
C LYS A 206 107.75 10.36 -26.43
N SER A 207 108.55 9.46 -27.01
CA SER A 207 109.62 8.74 -26.32
C SER A 207 110.55 9.72 -25.58
N ILE A 208 110.74 9.47 -24.28
CA ILE A 208 111.67 10.24 -23.43
C ILE A 208 113.09 10.04 -23.99
N PRO A 209 113.86 11.12 -24.25
CA PRO A 209 115.21 10.98 -24.77
C PRO A 209 116.13 10.26 -23.77
N PRO A 210 117.10 9.47 -24.24
CA PRO A 210 118.00 8.72 -23.37
C PRO A 210 118.82 9.67 -22.49
N PHE A 211 118.81 9.41 -21.18
CA PHE A 211 119.63 10.14 -20.22
C PHE A 211 121.13 9.89 -20.49
N PRO A 212 121.96 10.93 -20.56
CA PRO A 212 123.38 10.77 -20.77
C PRO A 212 124.04 10.28 -19.48
N PHE A 213 124.39 8.99 -19.44
CA PHE A 213 125.44 8.53 -18.54
C PHE A 213 126.79 8.77 -19.20
N SER A 214 127.55 9.73 -18.70
CA SER A 214 128.99 9.82 -18.96
C SER A 214 129.75 9.77 -17.64
N LYS A 215 130.74 8.85 -17.61
CA LYS A 215 131.69 8.54 -16.54
C LYS A 215 132.50 9.75 -16.08
#